data_AF-A0A1Q7FJU5-F1
#
_entry.id   AF-A0A1Q7FJU5-F1
#
_cell.length_a   1.000
_cell.length_b   1.000
_cell.length_c   1.000
_cell.angle_alpha   90.00
_cell.angle_beta   90.00
_cell.angle_gamma   90.00
#
_symmetry.space_group_name_H-M   'P 1'
#
loop_
_entity.id
_entity.type
_entity.pdbx_description
1 polymer ?
#
loop_
_entity_poly.entity_id
_entity_poly.type
_entity_poly.pdbx_seq_one_letter_code
_entity_poly.pdbx_strand_id
1 'polypeptide(L)'
;MRRVWLLAAAAAAYLLAAWMVAPGFYDGFAPAQPYNWLCPPFHVAANQPPKSGSLQIKIIGGVSDANSAFTDDVQVVIGFLPGAFDATGKTVIAVDIKPVSPCPKPPGLTFVTNTYLITAGAPLVKKSSLLMRYSDIVPAPSTVYYSSSADGPWTSIGALSEAQPFTIDTTTDKLGYFAAGYPTNSVSHSSSTTWLLPLAIALLIIAVLVAGIPLAIMRRRRAGVEGEPDESEP
;
A
#
# COMPACT_ATOMS: atom_id res chain seq x y z
N MET A 1 -10.32 -30.73 38.49
CA MET A 1 -10.86 -31.28 37.21
C MET A 1 -11.63 -30.25 36.39
N ARG A 2 -12.65 -29.55 36.92
CA ARG A 2 -13.48 -28.57 36.17
C ARG A 2 -12.69 -27.49 35.41
N ARG A 3 -11.61 -26.95 36.01
CA ARG A 3 -10.75 -25.95 35.36
C ARG A 3 -9.95 -26.50 34.17
N VAL A 4 -9.53 -27.77 34.23
CA VAL A 4 -8.80 -28.43 33.15
C VAL A 4 -9.74 -28.68 31.95
N TRP A 5 -10.97 -29.08 32.23
CA TRP A 5 -12.00 -29.24 31.21
C TRP A 5 -12.38 -27.93 30.52
N LEU A 6 -12.48 -26.83 31.29
CA LEU A 6 -12.75 -25.51 30.72
C LEU A 6 -11.61 -25.02 29.82
N LEU A 7 -10.35 -25.27 30.20
CA LEU A 7 -9.19 -24.92 29.37
C LEU A 7 -9.13 -25.78 28.09
N ALA A 8 -9.42 -27.07 28.19
CA ALA A 8 -9.47 -27.96 27.03
C ALA A 8 -10.60 -27.54 26.06
N ALA A 9 -11.78 -27.18 26.58
CA ALA A 9 -12.88 -26.69 25.76
C ALA A 9 -12.55 -25.37 25.07
N ALA A 10 -11.90 -24.43 25.78
CA ALA A 10 -11.47 -23.16 25.20
C ALA A 10 -10.41 -23.35 24.10
N ALA A 11 -9.45 -24.25 24.29
CA ALA A 11 -8.44 -24.57 23.29
C ALA A 11 -9.06 -25.21 22.04
N ALA A 12 -9.99 -26.14 22.21
CA ALA A 12 -10.72 -26.76 21.10
C ALA A 12 -11.55 -25.72 20.32
N ALA A 13 -12.25 -24.84 21.03
CA ALA A 13 -13.02 -23.75 20.42
C ALA A 13 -12.13 -22.79 19.63
N TYR A 14 -10.96 -22.43 20.15
CA TYR A 14 -10.00 -21.57 19.45
C TYR A 14 -9.46 -22.23 18.18
N LEU A 15 -9.08 -23.52 18.23
CA LEU A 15 -8.60 -24.24 17.05
C LEU A 15 -9.68 -24.37 15.97
N LEU A 16 -10.93 -24.63 16.36
CA LEU A 16 -12.06 -24.67 15.44
C LEU A 16 -12.33 -23.30 14.82
N ALA A 17 -12.33 -22.23 15.62
CA ALA A 17 -12.51 -20.87 15.13
C ALA A 17 -11.38 -20.46 14.17
N ALA A 18 -10.12 -20.79 14.49
CA ALA A 18 -8.98 -20.52 13.63
C ALA A 18 -9.02 -21.31 12.30
N TRP A 19 -9.63 -22.49 12.29
CA TRP A 19 -9.80 -23.28 11.06
C TRP A 19 -10.99 -22.83 10.22
N MET A 20 -12.03 -22.25 10.86
CA MET A 20 -13.21 -21.72 10.16
C MET A 20 -12.96 -20.33 9.55
N VAL A 21 -11.96 -19.60 10.03
CA VAL A 21 -11.48 -18.37 9.38
C VAL A 21 -10.44 -18.77 8.34
N ALA A 22 -10.82 -18.81 7.06
CA ALA A 22 -9.86 -18.95 5.99
C ALA A 22 -8.77 -17.87 6.17
N PRO A 23 -7.47 -18.23 6.22
CA PRO A 23 -6.41 -17.23 6.20
C PRO A 23 -6.66 -16.32 5.00
N GLY A 24 -6.61 -15.00 5.18
CA GLY A 24 -6.78 -14.00 4.10
C GLY A 24 -5.76 -14.14 2.94
N PHE A 25 -4.91 -15.17 3.01
CA PHE A 25 -4.03 -15.64 1.95
C PHE A 25 -4.77 -16.20 0.71
N TYR A 26 -6.05 -16.59 0.85
CA TYR A 26 -6.83 -17.24 -0.21
C TYR A 26 -7.67 -16.30 -1.09
N ASP A 27 -7.66 -14.98 -0.84
CA ASP A 27 -8.32 -14.01 -1.74
C ASP A 27 -7.64 -13.89 -3.11
N GLY A 28 -6.55 -14.63 -3.33
CA GLY A 28 -5.89 -14.75 -4.61
C GLY A 28 -5.10 -13.49 -4.95
N PHE A 29 -3.83 -13.67 -5.27
CA PHE A 29 -3.09 -12.66 -6.01
C PHE A 29 -3.72 -12.58 -7.41
N ALA A 30 -4.79 -11.81 -7.58
CA ALA A 30 -5.25 -11.44 -8.90
C ALA A 30 -4.03 -10.87 -9.65
N PRO A 31 -3.74 -11.34 -10.88
CA PRO A 31 -2.58 -10.85 -11.61
C PRO A 31 -2.65 -9.32 -11.66
N ALA A 32 -1.54 -8.67 -11.30
CA ALA A 32 -1.48 -7.22 -11.28
C ALA A 32 -1.91 -6.70 -12.65
N GLN A 33 -2.93 -5.83 -12.67
CA GLN A 33 -3.43 -5.23 -13.90
C GLN A 33 -2.25 -4.60 -14.67
N PRO A 34 -2.06 -4.84 -15.97
CA PRO A 34 -0.92 -4.29 -16.70
C PRO A 34 -0.85 -2.76 -16.59
N TYR A 35 0.36 -2.21 -16.56
CA TYR A 35 0.55 -0.76 -16.63
C TYR A 35 0.41 -0.30 -18.09
N ASN A 36 -0.51 0.62 -18.35
CA ASN A 36 -0.77 1.22 -19.65
C ASN A 36 0.16 2.41 -19.86
N TRP A 37 1.25 2.22 -20.58
CA TRP A 37 2.26 3.25 -20.82
C TRP A 37 1.84 4.22 -21.91
N LEU A 38 2.10 5.51 -21.71
CA LEU A 38 2.08 6.47 -22.81
C LEU A 38 3.37 6.41 -23.63
N CYS A 39 4.51 6.32 -22.94
CA CYS A 39 5.83 6.12 -23.52
C CYS A 39 6.44 4.83 -22.95
N PRO A 40 6.15 3.66 -23.55
CA PRO A 40 6.63 2.39 -23.03
C PRO A 40 8.16 2.29 -23.11
N PRO A 41 8.80 1.62 -22.12
CA PRO A 41 10.16 1.12 -22.29
C PRO A 41 10.29 0.24 -23.53
N PHE A 42 11.47 0.22 -24.16
CA PHE A 42 11.71 -0.47 -25.43
C PHE A 42 11.41 -1.99 -25.41
N HIS A 43 11.41 -2.61 -24.23
CA HIS A 43 11.15 -4.04 -24.05
C HIS A 43 9.68 -4.38 -23.83
N VAL A 44 8.77 -3.39 -23.77
CA VAL A 44 7.33 -3.61 -23.61
C VAL A 44 6.68 -3.75 -24.99
N ALA A 45 6.40 -4.99 -25.40
CA ALA A 45 5.87 -5.31 -26.73
C ALA A 45 4.33 -5.19 -26.82
N ALA A 46 3.60 -5.44 -25.73
CA ALA A 46 2.15 -5.38 -25.67
C ALA A 46 1.71 -4.29 -24.68
N ASN A 47 1.44 -3.09 -25.22
CA ASN A 47 1.04 -1.93 -24.43
C ASN A 47 -0.33 -1.43 -24.88
N GLN A 48 -1.19 -1.09 -23.92
CA GLN A 48 -2.42 -0.35 -24.17
C GLN A 48 -2.22 1.13 -23.80
N PRO A 49 -2.86 2.07 -24.50
CA PRO A 49 -2.75 3.48 -24.15
C PRO A 49 -3.44 3.75 -22.80
N PRO A 50 -2.87 4.65 -21.96
CA PRO A 50 -3.49 5.02 -20.70
C PRO A 50 -4.85 5.69 -20.92
N LYS A 51 -5.74 5.50 -19.96
CA LYS A 51 -7.09 6.09 -19.99
C LYS A 51 -7.14 7.42 -19.24
N SER A 52 -8.14 8.20 -19.60
CA SER A 52 -8.53 9.41 -18.87
C SER A 52 -9.51 9.05 -17.76
N GLY A 53 -9.89 10.03 -16.95
CA GLY A 53 -10.95 9.95 -15.96
C GLY A 53 -11.74 11.24 -15.89
N SER A 54 -13.02 11.17 -15.50
CA SER A 54 -13.84 12.36 -15.27
C SER A 54 -14.82 12.10 -14.13
N LEU A 55 -15.10 13.13 -13.34
CA LEU A 55 -16.00 13.08 -12.20
C LEU A 55 -16.80 14.39 -12.09
N GLN A 56 -18.07 14.27 -11.71
CA GLN A 56 -18.90 15.41 -11.32
C GLN A 56 -19.16 15.38 -9.82
N ILE A 57 -18.57 16.30 -9.09
CA ILE A 57 -18.75 16.47 -7.64
C ILE A 57 -19.93 17.40 -7.39
N LYS A 58 -20.93 16.92 -6.65
CA LYS A 58 -22.10 17.72 -6.30
C LYS A 58 -21.78 18.71 -5.19
N ILE A 59 -22.45 19.86 -5.21
CA ILE A 59 -22.44 20.82 -4.10
C ILE A 59 -23.72 20.60 -3.27
N ILE A 60 -23.53 20.26 -1.99
CA ILE A 60 -24.61 19.99 -1.05
C ILE A 60 -24.49 21.00 0.09
N GLY A 61 -25.51 21.84 0.28
CA GLY A 61 -25.49 22.87 1.32
C GLY A 61 -24.37 23.90 1.16
N GLY A 62 -23.95 24.20 -0.08
CA GLY A 62 -22.85 25.12 -0.37
C GLY A 62 -21.46 24.53 -0.17
N VAL A 63 -21.35 23.22 0.08
CA VAL A 63 -20.08 22.51 0.29
C VAL A 63 -19.92 21.43 -0.78
N SER A 64 -18.71 21.27 -1.31
CA SER A 64 -18.40 20.16 -2.22
C SER A 64 -18.46 18.81 -1.49
N ASP A 65 -19.15 17.83 -2.08
CA ASP A 65 -19.25 16.49 -1.52
C ASP A 65 -17.90 15.75 -1.53
N ALA A 66 -17.73 14.79 -0.63
CA ALA A 66 -16.55 13.92 -0.64
C ALA A 66 -16.61 12.96 -1.83
N ASN A 67 -15.53 12.87 -2.60
CA ASN A 67 -15.50 11.97 -3.75
C ASN A 67 -14.07 11.72 -4.21
N SER A 68 -13.87 10.81 -5.17
CA SER A 68 -12.56 10.54 -5.77
C SER A 68 -12.68 10.44 -7.28
N ALA A 69 -11.86 11.18 -8.01
CA ALA A 69 -11.73 11.04 -9.45
C ALA A 69 -10.60 10.05 -9.75
N PHE A 70 -10.79 9.18 -10.72
CA PHE A 70 -9.81 8.17 -11.10
C PHE A 70 -9.84 7.95 -12.61
N THR A 71 -8.70 7.52 -13.17
CA THR A 71 -8.66 7.09 -14.57
C THR A 71 -9.37 5.75 -14.75
N ASP A 72 -9.95 5.49 -15.92
CA ASP A 72 -10.71 4.24 -16.17
C ASP A 72 -9.83 2.97 -16.05
N ASP A 73 -8.51 3.12 -16.12
CA ASP A 73 -7.51 2.07 -15.90
C ASP A 73 -6.87 2.11 -14.49
N VAL A 74 -7.38 2.97 -13.60
CA VAL A 74 -7.02 3.10 -12.19
C VAL A 74 -5.51 3.32 -11.97
N GLN A 75 -4.86 4.03 -12.90
CA GLN A 75 -3.45 4.41 -12.77
C GLN A 75 -3.26 5.70 -11.96
N VAL A 76 -4.29 6.55 -11.87
CA VAL A 76 -4.31 7.72 -10.99
C VAL A 76 -5.64 7.79 -10.27
N VAL A 77 -5.57 8.11 -8.97
CA VAL A 77 -6.73 8.40 -8.12
C VAL A 77 -6.44 9.68 -7.35
N ILE A 78 -7.35 10.65 -7.39
CA ILE A 78 -7.30 11.85 -6.56
C ILE A 78 -8.55 11.92 -5.68
N GLY A 79 -8.35 11.96 -4.37
CA GLY A 79 -9.41 11.95 -3.37
C GLY A 79 -9.65 13.33 -2.77
N PHE A 80 -10.92 13.69 -2.65
CA PHE A 80 -11.40 14.98 -2.17
C PHE A 80 -12.25 14.79 -0.91
N LEU A 81 -11.87 15.49 0.16
CA LEU A 81 -12.68 15.57 1.39
C LEU A 81 -13.87 16.52 1.21
N PRO A 82 -14.89 16.48 2.10
CA PRO A 82 -15.97 17.46 2.06
C PRO A 82 -15.43 18.90 2.12
N GLY A 83 -15.87 19.74 1.19
CA GLY A 83 -15.43 21.12 1.07
C GLY A 83 -13.99 21.26 0.57
N ALA A 84 -13.49 20.30 -0.21
CA ALA A 84 -12.16 20.39 -0.81
C ALA A 84 -12.03 21.53 -1.83
N PHE A 85 -13.15 21.92 -2.45
CA PHE A 85 -13.21 22.98 -3.46
C PHE A 85 -13.97 24.21 -3.00
N ASP A 86 -13.57 25.37 -3.53
CA ASP A 86 -14.39 26.59 -3.48
C ASP A 86 -15.66 26.40 -4.32
N ALA A 87 -16.79 26.22 -3.62
CA ALA A 87 -18.09 25.97 -4.22
C ALA A 87 -18.89 27.25 -4.54
N THR A 88 -18.30 28.44 -4.37
CA THR A 88 -18.99 29.71 -4.56
C THR A 88 -19.62 29.81 -5.94
N GLY A 89 -20.95 29.96 -5.99
CA GLY A 89 -21.71 30.09 -7.23
C GLY A 89 -21.80 28.80 -8.08
N LYS A 90 -21.45 27.63 -7.53
CA LYS A 90 -21.46 26.34 -8.23
C LYS A 90 -22.47 25.37 -7.62
N THR A 91 -23.05 24.53 -8.47
CA THR A 91 -23.90 23.39 -8.07
C THR A 91 -23.21 22.06 -8.32
N VAL A 92 -22.26 22.04 -9.25
CA VAL A 92 -21.43 20.89 -9.63
C VAL A 92 -20.02 21.38 -9.94
N ILE A 93 -19.02 20.56 -9.63
CA ILE A 93 -17.61 20.75 -10.01
C ILE A 93 -17.20 19.55 -10.86
N ALA A 94 -16.88 19.79 -12.13
CA ALA A 94 -16.27 18.78 -12.98
C ALA A 94 -14.78 18.67 -12.66
N VAL A 95 -14.27 17.46 -12.52
CA VAL A 95 -12.86 17.11 -12.37
C VAL A 95 -12.47 16.18 -13.50
N ASP A 96 -11.38 16.46 -14.20
CA ASP A 96 -10.88 15.66 -15.30
C ASP A 96 -9.42 15.27 -15.07
N ILE A 97 -9.07 14.04 -15.45
CA ILE A 97 -7.70 13.50 -15.40
C ILE A 97 -7.35 13.04 -16.82
N LYS A 98 -6.28 13.57 -17.40
CA LYS A 98 -5.87 13.25 -18.78
C LYS A 98 -4.38 12.88 -18.85
N PRO A 99 -4.00 11.79 -19.53
CA PRO A 99 -2.59 11.51 -19.80
C PRO A 99 -2.00 12.59 -20.73
N VAL A 100 -0.75 12.97 -20.49
CA VAL A 100 -0.09 14.10 -21.16
C VAL A 100 0.89 13.61 -22.22
N SER A 101 0.59 13.91 -23.49
CA SER A 101 1.41 13.58 -24.66
C SER A 101 1.95 14.85 -25.35
N PRO A 102 3.24 14.89 -25.76
CA PRO A 102 4.26 13.87 -25.56
C PRO A 102 4.67 13.75 -24.09
N CYS A 103 5.28 12.62 -23.69
CA CYS A 103 5.73 12.44 -22.31
C CYS A 103 6.77 13.50 -21.93
N PRO A 104 6.53 14.30 -20.88
CA PRO A 104 7.48 15.28 -20.39
C PRO A 104 8.83 14.65 -20.00
N LYS A 105 9.91 15.34 -20.35
CA LYS A 105 11.29 14.94 -20.02
C LYS A 105 12.06 16.12 -19.40
N PRO A 106 11.69 16.55 -18.19
CA PRO A 106 12.38 17.66 -17.53
C PRO A 106 13.85 17.32 -17.23
N PRO A 107 14.77 18.29 -17.34
CA PRO A 107 16.18 18.07 -17.09
C PRO A 107 16.43 17.63 -15.65
N GLY A 108 17.25 16.60 -15.46
CA GLY A 108 17.66 16.09 -14.15
C GLY A 108 16.62 15.24 -13.42
N LEU A 109 15.48 14.94 -14.05
CA LEU A 109 14.44 14.07 -13.51
C LEU A 109 14.16 12.91 -14.47
N THR A 110 13.87 11.75 -13.90
CA THR A 110 13.41 10.58 -14.64
C THR A 110 12.03 10.20 -14.10
N PHE A 111 10.99 10.43 -14.91
CA PHE A 111 9.64 9.96 -14.59
C PHE A 111 9.49 8.49 -14.96
N VAL A 112 8.91 7.73 -14.03
CA VAL A 112 8.64 6.29 -14.16
C VAL A 112 7.15 5.95 -14.09
N THR A 113 6.31 6.99 -14.00
CA THR A 113 4.88 6.93 -14.28
C THR A 113 4.57 7.75 -15.53
N ASN A 114 3.39 7.53 -16.11
CA ASN A 114 2.80 8.51 -17.00
C ASN A 114 2.62 9.85 -16.29
N THR A 115 2.68 10.93 -17.07
CA THR A 115 2.28 12.26 -16.59
C THR A 115 0.79 12.45 -16.83
N TYR A 116 0.10 12.97 -15.83
CA TYR A 116 -1.32 13.30 -15.91
C TYR A 116 -1.57 14.78 -15.61
N LEU A 117 -2.45 15.39 -16.40
CA LEU A 117 -3.05 16.69 -16.12
C LEU A 117 -4.36 16.47 -15.38
N ILE A 118 -4.45 17.00 -14.17
CA ILE A 118 -5.67 17.01 -13.36
C ILE A 118 -6.21 18.44 -13.36
N THR A 119 -7.44 18.63 -13.80
CA THR A 119 -8.13 19.93 -13.83
C THR A 119 -9.47 19.84 -13.12
N ALA A 120 -9.94 20.96 -12.58
CA ALA A 120 -11.28 21.05 -12.05
C ALA A 120 -11.93 22.40 -12.38
N GLY A 121 -13.26 22.42 -12.37
CA GLY A 121 -14.04 23.65 -12.56
C GLY A 121 -13.95 24.64 -11.40
N ALA A 122 -13.24 24.32 -10.31
CA ALA A 122 -13.05 25.16 -9.13
C ALA A 122 -11.65 24.93 -8.52
N PRO A 123 -11.08 25.92 -7.83
CA PRO A 123 -9.81 25.75 -7.12
C PRO A 123 -9.99 24.91 -5.85
N LEU A 124 -8.90 24.25 -5.43
CA LEU A 124 -8.82 23.58 -4.14
C LEU A 124 -8.66 24.61 -3.01
N VAL A 125 -9.36 24.36 -1.91
CA VAL A 125 -9.24 25.09 -0.63
C VAL A 125 -8.81 24.18 0.52
N LYS A 126 -8.73 22.86 0.27
CA LYS A 126 -8.15 21.86 1.18
C LYS A 126 -7.21 20.93 0.41
N LYS A 127 -6.30 20.30 1.14
CA LYS A 127 -5.46 19.23 0.58
C LYS A 127 -6.31 18.05 0.12
N SER A 128 -5.91 17.48 -1.01
CA SER A 128 -6.48 16.30 -1.64
C SER A 128 -5.42 15.18 -1.64
N SER A 129 -5.85 13.93 -1.47
CA SER A 129 -4.94 12.78 -1.62
C SER A 129 -4.70 12.51 -3.09
N LEU A 130 -3.49 12.13 -3.47
CA LEU A 130 -3.15 11.72 -4.83
C LEU A 130 -2.39 10.39 -4.75
N LEU A 131 -2.92 9.39 -5.44
CA LEU A 131 -2.29 8.09 -5.61
C LEU A 131 -1.95 7.93 -7.09
N MET A 132 -0.71 7.55 -7.37
CA MET A 132 -0.25 7.23 -8.71
C MET A 132 0.29 5.80 -8.72
N ARG A 133 -0.14 5.02 -9.69
CA ARG A 133 0.40 3.69 -9.93
C ARG A 133 1.70 3.79 -10.72
N TYR A 134 2.65 2.90 -10.44
CA TYR A 134 3.84 2.67 -11.26
C TYR A 134 3.93 1.19 -11.67
N SER A 135 4.76 0.90 -12.67
CA SER A 135 4.99 -0.46 -13.13
C SER A 135 6.10 -1.13 -12.32
N ASP A 136 5.96 -2.44 -12.13
CA ASP A 136 6.93 -3.34 -11.52
C ASP A 136 8.17 -3.64 -12.40
N ILE A 137 8.16 -3.25 -13.68
CA ILE A 137 9.29 -3.48 -14.60
C ILE A 137 10.35 -2.37 -14.56
N VAL A 138 10.06 -1.26 -13.86
CA VAL A 138 10.98 -0.14 -13.66
C VAL A 138 11.23 0.08 -12.16
N PRO A 139 12.36 0.69 -11.76
CA PRO A 139 12.58 1.05 -10.37
C PRO A 139 11.44 1.92 -9.82
N ALA A 140 11.04 1.65 -8.58
CA ALA A 140 10.00 2.43 -7.92
C ALA A 140 10.36 3.92 -7.84
N PRO A 141 9.42 4.84 -8.06
CA PRO A 141 9.64 6.27 -7.88
C PRO A 141 9.96 6.59 -6.41
N SER A 142 10.76 7.63 -6.19
CA SER A 142 11.10 8.10 -4.83
C SER A 142 10.23 9.26 -4.37
N THR A 143 9.62 10.01 -5.30
CA THR A 143 8.72 11.13 -4.98
C THR A 143 7.73 11.41 -6.11
N VAL A 144 6.68 12.16 -5.78
CA VAL A 144 5.75 12.74 -6.75
C VAL A 144 6.20 14.17 -7.07
N TYR A 145 6.12 14.55 -8.34
CA TYR A 145 6.41 15.89 -8.84
C TYR A 145 5.13 16.55 -9.36
N TYR A 146 5.06 17.86 -9.14
CA TYR A 146 4.01 18.75 -9.62
C TYR A 146 4.57 19.81 -10.57
N SER A 147 3.79 20.22 -11.56
CA SER A 147 4.01 21.44 -12.33
C SER A 147 2.71 22.10 -12.76
N SER A 148 2.74 23.41 -13.02
CA SER A 148 1.62 24.13 -13.65
C SER A 148 1.63 24.03 -15.18
N SER A 149 2.71 23.53 -15.79
CA SER A 149 2.83 23.32 -17.24
C SER A 149 3.50 21.98 -17.55
N ALA A 150 3.28 21.43 -18.74
CA ALA A 150 3.95 20.20 -19.17
C ALA A 150 5.48 20.38 -19.23
N ASP A 151 5.95 21.58 -19.57
CA ASP A 151 7.36 21.91 -19.78
C ASP A 151 8.10 22.31 -18.49
N GLY A 152 7.38 22.46 -17.37
CA GLY A 152 7.94 22.79 -16.07
C GLY A 152 7.80 24.28 -15.68
N PRO A 153 8.47 24.71 -14.60
CA PRO A 153 9.37 23.92 -13.76
C PRO A 153 8.62 22.84 -12.96
N TRP A 154 9.30 21.71 -12.72
CA TRP A 154 8.78 20.58 -11.95
C TRP A 154 9.31 20.61 -10.51
N THR A 155 8.43 20.47 -9.54
CA THR A 155 8.77 20.53 -8.11
C THR A 155 8.33 19.27 -7.40
N SER A 156 9.22 18.69 -6.59
CA SER A 156 8.86 17.56 -5.72
C SER A 156 7.83 18.01 -4.68
N ILE A 157 6.76 17.24 -4.53
CA ILE A 157 5.72 17.41 -3.49
C ILE A 157 5.78 16.31 -2.44
N GLY A 158 6.76 15.42 -2.53
CA GLY A 158 6.98 14.33 -1.59
C GLY A 158 6.09 13.11 -1.87
N ALA A 159 6.31 12.08 -1.06
CA ALA A 159 5.52 10.86 -1.03
C ALA A 159 5.26 10.46 0.42
N LEU A 160 4.12 9.81 0.66
CA LEU A 160 3.77 9.21 1.94
C LEU A 160 4.54 7.89 2.12
N SER A 161 4.89 7.58 3.37
CA SER A 161 5.66 6.38 3.72
C SER A 161 4.87 5.08 3.63
N GLU A 162 3.53 5.17 3.70
CA GLU A 162 2.62 4.04 3.65
C GLU A 162 1.86 4.10 2.33
N ALA A 163 2.23 3.26 1.38
CA ALA A 163 1.57 3.12 0.08
C ALA A 163 1.31 1.64 -0.20
N GLN A 164 0.30 1.37 -1.02
CA GLN A 164 0.05 0.01 -1.50
C GLN A 164 1.19 -0.43 -2.43
N PRO A 165 1.41 -1.75 -2.61
CA PRO A 165 2.37 -2.22 -3.60
C PRO A 165 2.10 -1.60 -4.97
N PHE A 166 3.16 -1.12 -5.62
CA PHE A 166 3.10 -0.49 -6.95
C PHE A 166 2.30 0.82 -7.01
N THR A 167 2.06 1.47 -5.86
CA THR A 167 1.53 2.83 -5.80
C THR A 167 2.47 3.76 -5.06
N ILE A 168 2.40 5.05 -5.41
CA ILE A 168 3.03 6.14 -4.68
C ILE A 168 1.96 7.17 -4.36
N ASP A 169 1.88 7.50 -3.08
CA ASP A 169 0.80 8.29 -2.52
C ASP A 169 1.37 9.64 -2.05
N THR A 170 0.60 10.72 -2.17
CA THR A 170 0.98 12.06 -1.72
C THR A 170 -0.26 12.89 -1.41
N THR A 171 -0.05 14.14 -1.00
CA THR A 171 -1.14 15.12 -0.87
C THR A 171 -0.81 16.38 -1.66
N THR A 172 -1.83 17.02 -2.23
CA THR A 172 -1.69 18.24 -3.01
C THR A 172 -2.78 19.24 -2.66
N ASP A 173 -2.44 20.52 -2.63
CA ASP A 173 -3.36 21.66 -2.57
C ASP A 173 -3.48 22.38 -3.93
N LYS A 174 -2.84 21.84 -4.97
CA LYS A 174 -2.85 22.37 -6.33
C LYS A 174 -3.37 21.33 -7.31
N LEU A 175 -3.90 21.81 -8.43
CA LEU A 175 -4.23 21.02 -9.61
C LEU A 175 -3.32 21.44 -10.76
N GLY A 176 -3.03 20.51 -11.66
CA GLY A 176 -2.05 20.70 -12.72
C GLY A 176 -1.46 19.37 -13.17
N TYR A 177 -0.16 19.38 -13.48
CA TYR A 177 0.56 18.25 -14.01
C TYR A 177 1.22 17.46 -12.88
N PHE A 178 1.05 16.14 -12.89
CA PHE A 178 1.61 15.23 -11.90
C PHE A 178 2.33 14.07 -12.58
N ALA A 179 3.51 13.73 -12.06
CA ALA A 179 4.29 12.57 -12.46
C ALA A 179 5.13 12.10 -11.28
N ALA A 180 5.35 10.79 -11.14
CA ALA A 180 6.25 10.26 -10.13
C ALA A 180 7.54 9.75 -10.76
N GLY A 181 8.63 9.92 -10.02
CA GLY A 181 9.98 9.69 -10.54
C GLY A 181 11.04 9.79 -9.48
N TYR A 182 12.27 9.98 -9.94
CA TYR A 182 13.43 10.24 -9.12
C TYR A 182 14.38 11.21 -9.85
N PRO A 183 15.23 11.94 -9.12
CA PRO A 183 16.37 12.63 -9.72
C PRO A 183 17.21 11.65 -10.56
N THR A 184 17.64 12.04 -11.76
CA THR A 184 18.36 11.13 -12.70
C THR A 184 19.66 10.55 -12.12
N ASN A 185 20.27 11.22 -11.12
CA ASN A 185 21.49 10.77 -10.46
C ASN A 185 21.25 9.95 -9.17
N SER A 186 19.99 9.75 -8.75
CA SER A 186 19.66 8.94 -7.58
C SER A 186 19.14 7.59 -8.02
N VAL A 187 20.03 6.60 -8.13
CA VAL A 187 19.61 5.20 -8.16
C VAL A 187 19.35 4.77 -6.71
N SER A 188 18.13 5.00 -6.23
CA SER A 188 17.71 4.48 -4.93
C SER A 188 17.57 2.97 -5.03
N HIS A 189 18.55 2.24 -4.49
CA HIS A 189 18.36 0.83 -4.16
C HIS A 189 17.35 0.79 -3.02
N SER A 190 16.17 0.24 -3.26
CA SER A 190 15.24 -0.08 -2.17
C SER A 190 15.91 -1.14 -1.28
N SER A 191 16.51 -0.72 -0.16
CA SER A 191 16.94 -1.62 0.90
C SER A 191 15.72 -2.06 1.68
N SER A 192 15.00 -3.05 1.15
CA SER A 192 13.99 -3.78 1.89
C SER A 192 14.69 -4.63 2.96
N THR A 193 15.05 -4.00 4.08
CA THR A 193 15.47 -4.70 5.31
C THR A 193 14.23 -5.28 6.00
N THR A 194 13.51 -6.17 5.31
CA THR A 194 12.30 -6.84 5.82
C THR A 194 12.64 -8.16 6.53
N TRP A 195 13.92 -8.52 6.62
CA TRP A 195 14.38 -9.79 7.19
C TRP A 195 14.64 -9.75 8.70
N LEU A 196 14.74 -8.57 9.31
CA LEU A 196 15.02 -8.46 10.76
C LEU A 196 13.87 -9.02 11.61
N LEU A 197 12.62 -8.79 11.20
CA LEU A 197 11.45 -9.28 11.92
C LEU A 197 11.34 -10.83 11.90
N PRO A 198 11.40 -11.52 10.74
CA PRO A 198 11.38 -12.98 10.73
C PRO A 198 12.60 -13.60 11.42
N LEU A 199 13.78 -12.96 11.36
CA LEU A 199 14.97 -13.45 12.07
C LEU A 199 14.82 -13.33 13.60
N ALA A 200 14.26 -12.22 14.09
CA ALA A 200 13.95 -12.04 15.51
C ALA A 200 12.91 -13.06 16.02
N ILE A 201 11.87 -13.35 15.22
CA ILE A 201 10.87 -14.39 15.54
C ILE A 201 11.51 -15.78 15.57
N ALA A 202 12.37 -16.12 14.60
CA ALA A 202 13.07 -17.40 14.56
C ALA A 202 13.97 -17.59 15.80
N LEU A 203 14.70 -16.55 16.22
CA LEU A 203 15.52 -16.59 17.43
C LEU A 203 14.69 -16.74 18.72
N LEU A 204 13.53 -16.09 18.80
CA LEU A 204 12.61 -16.24 19.94
C LEU A 204 12.05 -17.67 20.03
N ILE A 205 11.67 -18.28 18.91
CA ILE A 205 11.19 -19.68 18.88
C ILE A 205 12.30 -20.63 19.37
N ILE A 206 13.53 -20.46 18.88
CA ILE A 206 14.69 -21.27 19.31
C ILE A 206 14.94 -21.08 20.81
N ALA A 207 14.92 -19.85 21.32
CA ALA A 207 15.11 -19.57 22.75
C ALA A 207 14.05 -20.25 23.62
N VAL A 208 12.77 -20.23 23.20
CA VAL A 208 11.67 -20.91 23.93
C VAL A 208 11.85 -22.43 23.91
N LEU A 209 12.28 -23.02 22.79
CA LEU A 209 12.52 -24.47 22.70
C LEU A 209 13.72 -24.89 23.56
N VAL A 210 14.83 -24.15 23.49
CA VAL A 210 16.05 -24.44 24.27
C VAL A 210 15.83 -24.23 25.76
N ALA A 211 15.04 -23.24 26.17
CA ALA A 211 14.72 -23.04 27.60
C ALA A 211 13.62 -23.99 28.10
N GLY A 212 12.58 -24.24 27.29
CA GLY A 212 11.40 -25.00 27.69
C GLY A 212 11.63 -26.51 27.80
N ILE A 213 12.43 -27.09 26.90
CA ILE A 213 12.65 -28.55 26.85
C ILE A 213 13.45 -29.05 28.07
N PRO A 214 14.58 -28.43 28.49
CA PRO A 214 15.32 -28.85 29.68
C PRO A 214 14.54 -28.65 30.97
N LEU A 215 13.79 -27.54 31.09
CA LEU A 215 12.96 -27.24 32.27
C LEU A 215 11.80 -28.23 32.41
N ALA A 216 11.18 -28.67 31.32
CA ALA A 216 10.15 -29.71 31.35
C ALA A 216 10.73 -31.09 31.74
N ILE A 217 11.92 -31.43 31.25
CA ILE A 217 12.59 -32.70 31.57
C ILE A 217 13.07 -32.74 33.03
N MET A 218 13.65 -31.65 33.55
CA MET A 218 14.08 -31.58 34.96
C MET A 218 12.90 -31.62 35.94
N ARG A 219 11.75 -31.01 35.58
CA ARG A 219 10.54 -31.08 36.42
C ARG A 219 9.97 -32.50 36.49
N ARG A 220 10.10 -33.29 35.40
CA ARG A 220 9.66 -34.68 35.36
C ARG A 220 10.55 -35.62 36.18
N ARG A 221 11.86 -35.35 36.26
CA ARG A 221 12.79 -36.13 37.09
C ARG A 221 12.64 -35.89 38.59
N ARG A 222 12.26 -34.69 39.02
CA ARG A 222 11.99 -34.41 40.45
C ARG A 222 10.67 -34.99 40.95
N ALA A 223 9.73 -35.34 40.06
CA ALA A 223 8.46 -35.95 40.43
C ALA A 223 8.51 -37.50 40.49
N GLY A 224 9.67 -38.12 40.25
CA GLY A 224 9.83 -39.58 40.20
C GLY A 224 10.74 -40.18 41.27
N VAL A 225 11.02 -39.47 42.36
CA VAL A 225 11.91 -39.95 43.45
C VAL A 225 11.15 -40.18 44.77
N GLU A 226 9.83 -40.02 44.83
CA GLU A 226 9.01 -40.42 45.98
C GLU A 226 7.91 -41.41 45.57
N GLY A 227 8.04 -42.66 46.03
CA GLY A 227 7.10 -43.78 45.86
C GLY A 227 7.61 -44.80 44.83
N GLU A 228 7.90 -46.07 45.12
CA GLU A 228 7.50 -46.97 46.22
C GLU A 228 8.46 -48.20 46.25
N PRO A 229 8.40 -49.02 47.32
CA PRO A 229 9.37 -50.04 47.69
C PRO A 229 9.04 -51.46 47.20
N ASP A 230 10.06 -52.30 47.25
CA ASP A 230 10.17 -53.74 47.56
C ASP A 230 9.28 -54.84 46.94
N GLU A 231 9.96 -55.99 46.82
CA GLU A 231 9.49 -57.39 46.72
C GLU A 231 8.85 -57.91 45.42
N SER A 232 9.58 -58.79 44.73
CA SER A 232 9.29 -60.24 44.74
C SER A 232 10.24 -61.04 43.84
N GLU A 233 11.05 -61.89 44.47
CA GLU A 233 11.74 -63.04 43.88
C GLU A 233 10.78 -64.25 43.85
N PRO A 234 10.92 -65.18 42.91
CA PRO A 234 10.54 -66.58 43.11
C PRO A 234 11.70 -67.45 43.61
#